data_AF-A0A5J4X9H5-F1
#
_entry.id   AF-A0A5J4X9H5-F1
#
_cell.length_a   1.000
_cell.length_b   1.000
_cell.length_c   1.000
_cell.angle_alpha   90.00
_cell.angle_beta   90.00
_cell.angle_gamma   90.00
#
_symmetry.space_group_name_H-M   'P 1'
#
loop_
_entity.id
_entity.type
_entity.pdbx_description
1 polymer ?
#
loop_
_entity_poly.entity_id
_entity_poly.type
_entity_poly.pdbx_seq_one_letter_code
_entity_poly.pdbx_strand_id
1 'polypeptide(L)'
;MTANPKWPQITDNLFKGQTSQDRPDLCCRVFKMKSNEQIKDITKKKFFGKHNYSIGANEFQKRGLPHIHLLTRLGEDDIPKTASYIDKLIQCELPDPAKEKEYYDLVVTHQIYGPCLLGDPRCWKHGKCSKGFPKKYKEQTVFNADGYPSYRRRNQGITFRKGGKEYGNEWILNSS
;
A
#
# COMPACT_ATOMS: atom_id res chain seq x y z
N MET A 1 -3.32 -2.63 -6.78
CA MET A 1 -2.30 -3.63 -6.37
C MET A 1 -1.18 -3.68 -7.40
N THR A 2 0.09 -3.78 -6.98
CA THR A 2 1.25 -3.92 -7.88
C THR A 2 1.83 -5.33 -7.76
N ALA A 3 2.27 -5.94 -8.86
CA ALA A 3 2.93 -7.24 -8.81
C ALA A 3 4.24 -7.19 -8.00
N ASN A 4 4.48 -8.22 -7.19
CA ASN A 4 5.74 -8.38 -6.46
C ASN A 4 6.52 -9.56 -7.07
N PRO A 5 7.71 -9.33 -7.67
CA PRO A 5 8.50 -10.38 -8.29
C PRO A 5 9.07 -11.39 -7.27
N LYS A 6 9.03 -11.06 -5.96
CA LYS A 6 9.51 -11.90 -4.86
C LYS A 6 8.43 -12.84 -4.31
N TRP A 7 7.26 -12.93 -4.94
CA TRP A 7 6.25 -13.90 -4.50
C TRP A 7 6.76 -15.33 -4.70
N PRO A 8 6.58 -16.24 -3.72
CA PRO A 8 7.02 -17.63 -3.81
C PRO A 8 6.51 -18.34 -5.06
N GLN A 9 5.26 -18.06 -5.45
CA GLN A 9 4.66 -18.60 -6.68
C GLN A 9 5.46 -18.26 -7.95
N ILE A 10 6.26 -17.20 -7.93
CA ILE A 10 7.18 -16.83 -9.01
C ILE A 10 8.55 -17.47 -8.73
N THR A 11 9.17 -17.15 -7.59
CA THR A 11 10.58 -17.52 -7.30
C THR A 11 10.81 -19.03 -7.30
N ASP A 12 9.86 -19.80 -6.79
CA ASP A 12 9.98 -21.26 -6.65
C ASP A 12 9.77 -21.98 -7.99
N ASN A 13 9.30 -21.25 -9.01
CA ASN A 13 9.03 -21.76 -10.36
C ASN A 13 10.01 -21.19 -11.41
N LEU A 14 11.10 -20.57 -10.98
CA LEU A 14 12.20 -20.14 -11.86
C LEU A 14 13.20 -21.27 -12.06
N PHE A 15 13.70 -21.43 -13.30
CA PHE A 15 14.82 -22.32 -13.54
C PHE A 15 16.12 -21.73 -12.98
N LYS A 16 17.14 -22.58 -12.77
CA LYS A 16 18.46 -22.15 -12.29
C LYS A 16 19.01 -21.03 -13.19
N GLY A 17 19.35 -19.90 -12.57
CA GLY A 17 19.89 -18.73 -13.26
C GLY A 17 18.83 -17.79 -13.86
N GLN A 18 17.53 -18.15 -13.82
CA GLN A 18 16.46 -17.23 -14.23
C GLN A 18 16.12 -16.23 -13.12
N THR A 19 15.68 -15.06 -13.56
CA THR A 19 15.05 -14.03 -12.76
C THR A 19 13.57 -13.91 -13.11
N SER A 20 12.80 -13.17 -12.30
CA SER A 20 11.40 -12.87 -12.62
C SER A 20 11.22 -12.13 -13.95
N GLN A 21 12.24 -11.38 -14.40
CA GLN A 21 12.19 -10.64 -15.66
C GLN A 21 12.28 -11.57 -16.87
N ASP A 22 12.91 -12.73 -16.72
CA ASP A 22 13.01 -13.76 -17.77
C ASP A 22 11.71 -14.56 -17.92
N ARG A 23 10.81 -14.46 -16.94
CA ARG A 23 9.51 -15.16 -16.89
C ARG A 23 8.34 -14.18 -16.67
N PRO A 24 8.09 -13.25 -17.61
CA PRO A 24 6.96 -12.31 -17.51
C PRO A 24 5.61 -13.04 -17.52
N ASP A 25 5.53 -14.22 -18.15
CA ASP A 25 4.36 -15.09 -18.13
C ASP A 25 3.98 -15.54 -16.70
N LEU A 26 4.96 -15.93 -15.88
CA LEU A 26 4.74 -16.29 -14.47
C LEU A 26 4.29 -15.08 -13.67
N CYS A 27 4.96 -13.93 -13.83
CA CYS A 27 4.59 -12.69 -13.16
C CYS A 27 3.14 -12.30 -13.45
N CYS A 28 2.72 -12.34 -14.72
CA CYS A 28 1.36 -12.01 -15.13
C CYS A 28 0.33 -13.02 -14.60
N ARG A 29 0.62 -14.33 -14.64
CA ARG A 29 -0.28 -15.37 -14.11
C ARG A 29 -0.50 -15.21 -12.61
N VAL A 30 0.57 -15.09 -11.83
CA VAL A 30 0.47 -14.93 -10.37
C VAL A 30 -0.22 -13.62 -10.01
N PHE A 31 0.09 -12.52 -10.73
CA PHE A 31 -0.62 -11.25 -10.56
C PHE A 31 -2.12 -11.39 -10.83
N LYS A 32 -2.51 -12.07 -11.92
CA LYS A 32 -3.92 -12.29 -12.27
C LYS A 32 -4.66 -13.11 -11.22
N MET A 33 -4.03 -14.15 -10.66
CA MET A 33 -4.61 -14.93 -9.57
C MET A 33 -4.85 -14.07 -8.33
N LYS A 34 -3.85 -13.29 -7.91
CA LYS A 34 -3.97 -12.42 -6.73
C LYS A 34 -4.98 -11.29 -6.94
N SER A 35 -5.03 -10.69 -8.14
CA SER A 35 -5.99 -9.63 -8.43
C SER A 35 -7.43 -10.15 -8.48
N ASN A 36 -7.64 -11.36 -8.99
CA ASN A 36 -8.94 -12.02 -8.95
C ASN A 36 -9.40 -12.28 -7.51
N GLU A 37 -8.52 -12.76 -6.63
CA GLU A 37 -8.87 -12.95 -5.21
C GLU A 37 -9.19 -11.62 -4.52
N GLN A 38 -8.40 -10.56 -4.76
CA GLN A 38 -8.70 -9.22 -4.24
C GLN A 38 -10.07 -8.72 -4.72
N ILE A 39 -10.38 -8.87 -6.01
CA ILE A 39 -11.70 -8.49 -6.56
C ILE A 39 -12.81 -9.34 -5.94
N LYS A 40 -12.58 -10.62 -5.68
CA LYS A 40 -13.55 -11.51 -5.01
C LYS A 40 -13.81 -11.08 -3.57
N ASP A 41 -12.78 -10.67 -2.83
CA ASP A 41 -12.93 -10.15 -1.47
C ASP A 41 -13.82 -8.91 -1.44
N ILE A 42 -13.62 -7.99 -2.39
CA ILE A 42 -14.40 -6.77 -2.53
C ILE A 42 -15.85 -7.08 -2.96
N THR A 43 -16.03 -7.89 -4.00
CA THR A 43 -17.33 -8.04 -4.68
C THR A 43 -18.21 -9.16 -4.12
N LYS A 44 -17.62 -10.29 -3.74
CA LYS A 44 -18.36 -11.49 -3.31
C LYS A 44 -18.35 -11.66 -1.80
N LYS A 45 -17.19 -11.47 -1.16
CA LYS A 45 -17.08 -11.54 0.30
C LYS A 45 -17.54 -10.26 1.00
N LYS A 46 -17.82 -9.19 0.24
CA LYS A 46 -18.33 -7.91 0.75
C LYS A 46 -17.45 -7.35 1.88
N PHE A 47 -16.13 -7.47 1.73
CA PHE A 47 -15.18 -7.05 2.76
C PHE A 47 -15.36 -5.57 3.18
N PHE A 48 -15.70 -4.71 2.22
CA PHE A 48 -16.00 -3.30 2.44
C PHE A 48 -17.51 -2.99 2.52
N GLY A 49 -18.38 -4.00 2.63
CA GLY A 49 -19.83 -3.86 2.55
C GLY A 49 -20.41 -4.18 1.16
N LYS A 50 -21.61 -3.67 0.88
CA LYS A 50 -22.33 -3.92 -0.37
C LYS A 50 -21.56 -3.31 -1.55
N HIS A 51 -21.10 -4.16 -2.46
CA HIS A 51 -20.53 -3.76 -3.74
C HIS A 51 -21.63 -3.37 -4.73
N ASN A 52 -21.49 -2.23 -5.41
CA ASN A 52 -22.37 -1.84 -6.52
C ASN A 52 -21.69 -2.06 -7.87
N TYR A 53 -20.52 -1.45 -8.09
CA TYR A 53 -19.72 -1.64 -9.29
C TYR A 53 -18.25 -1.31 -9.03
N SER A 54 -17.36 -1.83 -9.88
CA SER A 54 -15.95 -1.45 -9.91
C SER A 54 -15.51 -1.15 -11.34
N ILE A 55 -14.64 -0.17 -11.50
CA ILE A 55 -13.98 0.19 -12.77
C ILE A 55 -12.49 0.05 -12.54
N GLY A 56 -11.77 -0.55 -13.47
CA GLY A 56 -10.33 -0.70 -13.31
C GLY A 56 -9.59 -0.84 -14.62
N ALA A 57 -8.30 -0.57 -14.55
CA ALA A 57 -7.35 -0.71 -15.63
C ALA A 57 -6.14 -1.49 -15.14
N ASN A 58 -5.68 -2.42 -15.97
CA ASN A 58 -4.39 -3.08 -15.79
C ASN A 58 -3.37 -2.35 -16.65
N GLU A 59 -2.26 -1.99 -16.04
CA GLU A 59 -1.18 -1.27 -16.69
C GLU A 59 0.14 -1.96 -16.36
N PHE A 60 1.15 -1.72 -17.20
CA PHE A 60 2.50 -2.23 -16.99
C PHE A 60 3.40 -1.05 -16.65
N GLN A 61 3.95 -1.02 -15.42
CA GLN A 61 4.87 0.05 -15.04
C GLN A 61 6.19 -0.08 -15.79
N LYS A 62 6.99 1.00 -15.79
CA LYS A 62 8.38 0.95 -16.26
C LYS A 62 9.10 -0.18 -15.53
N ARG A 63 9.68 -1.13 -16.29
CA ARG A 63 10.24 -2.46 -15.90
C ARG A 63 9.27 -3.65 -16.02
N GLY A 64 8.08 -3.47 -16.59
CA GLY A 64 7.25 -4.56 -17.14
C GLY A 64 6.43 -5.34 -16.12
N LEU A 65 6.33 -4.88 -14.88
CA LEU A 65 5.46 -5.53 -13.89
C LEU A 65 4.03 -4.96 -13.97
N PRO A 66 3.00 -5.84 -13.96
CA PRO A 66 1.63 -5.40 -14.01
C PRO A 66 1.19 -4.77 -12.68
N HIS A 67 0.34 -3.77 -12.77
CA HIS A 67 -0.41 -3.20 -11.66
C HIS A 67 -1.86 -2.96 -12.08
N ILE A 68 -2.75 -2.96 -11.08
CA ILE A 68 -4.17 -2.69 -11.26
C ILE A 68 -4.55 -1.42 -10.50
N HIS A 69 -5.15 -0.49 -11.24
CA HIS A 69 -5.96 0.60 -10.70
C HIS A 69 -7.40 0.10 -10.60
N LEU A 70 -7.98 0.11 -9.41
CA LEU A 70 -9.35 -0.34 -9.16
C LEU A 70 -10.10 0.72 -8.36
N LEU A 71 -11.14 1.29 -8.95
CA LEU A 71 -12.10 2.16 -8.29
C LEU A 71 -13.35 1.35 -7.99
N THR A 72 -13.82 1.38 -6.75
CA THR A 72 -14.99 0.61 -6.31
C THR A 72 -16.03 1.54 -5.71
N ARG A 73 -17.28 1.41 -6.17
CA ARG A 73 -18.45 2.06 -5.58
C ARG A 73 -19.17 1.08 -4.66
N LEU A 74 -19.31 1.48 -3.41
CA LEU A 74 -20.10 0.77 -2.40
C LEU A 74 -21.56 1.25 -2.39
N GLY A 75 -22.43 0.46 -1.75
CA GLY A 75 -23.81 0.83 -1.43
C GLY A 75 -23.87 2.08 -0.56
N GLU A 76 -24.97 2.83 -0.62
CA GLU A 76 -25.07 4.16 0.01
C GLU A 76 -24.79 4.17 1.51
N ASP A 77 -25.18 3.09 2.20
CA ASP A 77 -24.98 2.91 3.64
C ASP A 77 -23.54 2.49 3.99
N ASP A 78 -22.82 1.88 3.06
CA ASP A 78 -21.47 1.38 3.25
C ASP A 78 -20.38 2.37 2.82
N ILE A 79 -20.73 3.47 2.15
CA ILE A 79 -19.77 4.51 1.76
C ILE A 79 -19.20 5.18 3.02
N PRO A 80 -17.85 5.26 3.16
CA PRO A 80 -17.23 5.91 4.29
C PRO A 80 -17.41 7.43 4.23
N LYS A 81 -18.36 7.95 5.00
CA LYS A 81 -18.73 9.39 5.06
C LYS A 81 -18.12 10.14 6.25
N THR A 82 -17.48 9.43 7.19
CA THR A 82 -16.95 10.03 8.42
C THR A 82 -15.47 9.70 8.60
N ALA A 83 -14.74 10.59 9.28
CA ALA A 83 -13.33 10.37 9.60
C ALA A 83 -13.13 9.05 10.38
N SER A 84 -13.97 8.81 11.39
CA SER A 84 -13.93 7.57 12.19
C SER A 84 -14.12 6.31 11.35
N TYR A 85 -14.99 6.33 10.33
CA TYR A 85 -15.14 5.17 9.46
C TYR A 85 -13.92 5.01 8.53
N ILE A 86 -13.41 6.09 7.94
CA ILE A 86 -12.19 6.05 7.13
C ILE A 86 -11.01 5.53 7.95
N ASP A 87 -10.87 5.98 9.20
CA ASP A 87 -9.78 5.59 10.11
C ASP A 87 -9.78 4.08 10.43
N LYS A 88 -10.92 3.39 10.28
CA LYS A 88 -11.01 1.93 10.39
C LYS A 88 -10.55 1.20 9.13
N LEU A 89 -10.69 1.84 7.96
CA LEU A 89 -10.38 1.24 6.66
C LEU A 89 -8.95 1.55 6.22
N ILE A 90 -8.45 2.74 6.52
CA ILE A 90 -7.14 3.25 6.10
C ILE A 90 -6.33 3.57 7.35
N GLN A 91 -5.24 2.84 7.55
CA GLN A 91 -4.32 3.04 8.66
C GLN A 91 -2.93 3.38 8.13
N CYS A 92 -2.40 4.51 8.59
CA CYS A 92 -1.02 4.93 8.33
C CYS A 92 -0.15 4.74 9.58
N GLU A 93 -0.27 3.59 10.23
CA GLU A 93 0.29 3.30 11.55
C GLU A 93 1.02 1.95 11.55
N LEU A 94 2.12 1.85 12.30
CA LEU A 94 2.81 0.58 12.54
C LEU A 94 1.95 -0.28 13.48
N PRO A 95 1.73 -1.57 13.15
CA PRO A 95 1.17 -2.54 14.09
C PRO A 95 2.07 -2.70 15.33
N ASP A 96 1.50 -3.14 16.44
CA ASP A 96 2.27 -3.43 17.65
C ASP A 96 3.13 -4.70 17.42
N PRO A 97 4.47 -4.61 17.37
CA PRO A 97 5.30 -5.77 17.07
C PRO A 97 5.25 -6.86 18.16
N ALA A 98 4.80 -6.54 19.38
CA ALA A 98 4.62 -7.53 20.44
C ALA A 98 3.35 -8.36 20.26
N LYS A 99 2.34 -7.85 19.54
CA LYS A 99 1.05 -8.51 19.32
C LYS A 99 0.88 -9.02 17.90
N GLU A 100 1.39 -8.28 16.93
CA GLU A 100 1.12 -8.43 15.49
C GLU A 100 2.44 -8.40 14.70
N LYS A 101 3.42 -9.19 15.14
CA LYS A 101 4.77 -9.22 14.57
C LYS A 101 4.77 -9.40 13.05
N GLU A 102 4.00 -10.35 12.53
CA GLU A 102 3.94 -10.64 11.09
C GLU A 102 3.40 -9.44 10.31
N TYR A 103 2.37 -8.78 10.83
CA TYR A 103 1.79 -7.60 10.17
C TYR A 103 2.75 -6.41 10.23
N TYR A 104 3.41 -6.20 11.37
CA TYR A 104 4.48 -5.21 11.50
C TYR A 104 5.58 -5.42 10.46
N ASP A 105 6.08 -6.65 10.31
CA ASP A 105 7.13 -6.98 9.35
C ASP A 105 6.67 -6.70 7.89
N LEU A 106 5.40 -7.00 7.56
CA LEU A 106 4.82 -6.68 6.25
C LEU A 106 4.72 -5.17 6.01
N VAL A 107 4.28 -4.39 7.00
CA VAL A 107 4.16 -2.92 6.90
C VAL A 107 5.55 -2.30 6.72
N VAL A 108 6.54 -2.69 7.52
CA VAL A 108 7.92 -2.19 7.41
C VAL A 108 8.54 -2.53 6.06
N THR A 109 8.23 -3.71 5.53
CA THR A 109 8.78 -4.18 4.25
C THR A 109 8.13 -3.50 3.05
N HIS A 110 6.80 -3.32 3.06
CA HIS A 110 6.04 -2.99 1.86
C HIS A 110 5.35 -1.62 1.89
N GLN A 111 5.12 -1.04 3.07
CA GLN A 111 4.31 0.18 3.25
C GLN A 111 5.12 1.38 3.73
N ILE A 112 6.45 1.34 3.68
CA ILE A 112 7.31 2.47 4.03
C ILE A 112 7.69 3.27 2.78
N TYR A 113 7.62 4.60 2.88
CA TYR A 113 8.15 5.49 1.86
C TYR A 113 9.69 5.45 1.83
N GLY A 114 10.23 4.55 1.01
CA GLY A 114 11.67 4.31 0.90
C GLY A 114 12.54 5.37 0.21
N PRO A 115 12.11 6.10 -0.86
CA PRO A 115 13.03 6.89 -1.68
C PRO A 115 13.85 7.92 -0.89
N CYS A 116 13.21 8.67 -0.01
CA CYS A 116 13.91 9.66 0.81
C CYS A 116 14.72 9.01 1.96
N LEU A 117 14.34 7.82 2.43
CA LEU A 117 15.14 7.05 3.41
C LEU A 117 16.43 6.47 2.81
N LEU A 118 16.42 6.23 1.50
CA LEU A 118 17.55 5.70 0.74
C LEU A 118 18.38 6.81 0.06
N GLY A 119 18.08 8.08 0.34
CA GLY A 119 18.81 9.21 -0.25
C GLY A 119 18.61 9.37 -1.76
N ASP A 120 17.49 8.93 -2.32
CA ASP A 120 17.22 9.07 -3.76
C ASP A 120 17.10 10.57 -4.13
N PRO A 121 18.02 11.12 -4.95
CA PRO A 121 18.04 12.54 -5.29
C PRO A 121 16.81 12.96 -6.09
N ARG A 122 16.08 12.02 -6.72
CA ARG A 122 14.83 12.32 -7.44
C ARG A 122 13.68 12.64 -6.47
N CYS A 123 13.76 12.16 -5.23
CA CYS A 123 12.77 12.38 -4.18
C CYS A 123 12.85 13.80 -3.62
N TRP A 124 14.06 14.26 -3.32
CA TRP A 124 14.34 15.49 -2.58
C TRP A 124 14.52 16.67 -3.55
N LYS A 125 13.54 17.57 -3.58
CA LYS A 125 13.53 18.75 -4.47
C LYS A 125 13.35 20.01 -3.65
N HIS A 126 14.18 21.02 -3.89
CA HIS A 126 14.11 22.33 -3.21
C HIS A 126 14.08 22.22 -1.66
N GLY A 127 14.94 21.37 -1.09
CA GLY A 127 15.05 21.21 0.36
C GLY A 127 13.92 20.39 1.03
N LYS A 128 13.01 19.78 0.25
CA LYS A 128 11.91 18.96 0.79
C LYS A 128 11.61 17.73 -0.07
N CYS A 129 10.95 16.74 0.53
CA CYS A 129 10.43 15.61 -0.22
C CYS A 129 9.31 16.05 -1.18
N SER A 130 9.41 15.69 -2.45
CA SER A 130 8.38 15.94 -3.48
C SER A 130 7.03 15.28 -3.20
N LYS A 131 6.99 14.26 -2.33
CA LYS A 131 5.77 13.60 -1.85
C LYS A 131 5.32 14.08 -0.47
N GLY A 132 6.03 15.05 0.11
CA GLY A 132 5.70 15.67 1.39
C GLY A 132 5.98 14.79 2.61
N PHE A 133 6.97 13.89 2.54
CA PHE A 133 7.46 13.14 3.70
C PHE A 133 8.57 13.91 4.44
N PRO A 134 8.68 13.78 5.78
CA PRO A 134 7.76 13.05 6.67
C PRO A 134 6.37 13.72 6.74
N LYS A 135 5.31 12.91 6.84
CA LYS A 135 3.93 13.40 6.99
C LYS A 135 3.70 13.86 8.43
N LYS A 136 2.88 14.89 8.63
CA LYS A 136 2.49 15.34 9.98
C LYS A 136 1.63 14.27 10.68
N TYR A 137 1.84 14.11 11.98
CA TYR A 137 0.95 13.33 12.83
C TYR A 137 -0.44 13.97 12.88
N LYS A 138 -1.47 13.13 12.93
CA LYS A 138 -2.88 13.51 13.07
C LYS A 138 -3.63 12.44 13.85
N GLU A 139 -4.40 12.86 14.85
CA GLU A 139 -5.22 11.96 15.68
C GLU A 139 -6.42 11.34 14.95
N GLN A 140 -6.90 12.00 13.88
CA GLN A 140 -8.02 11.55 13.07
C GLN A 140 -7.87 12.01 11.61
N THR A 141 -8.55 11.33 10.69
CA THR A 141 -8.63 11.78 9.30
C THR A 141 -9.31 13.15 9.21
N VAL A 142 -8.76 14.03 8.38
CA VAL A 142 -9.33 15.37 8.09
C VAL A 142 -9.59 15.49 6.60
N PHE A 143 -10.82 15.85 6.24
CA PHE A 143 -11.19 16.17 4.87
C PHE A 143 -10.73 17.59 4.54
N ASN A 144 -9.93 17.72 3.49
CA ASN A 144 -9.41 19.01 3.03
C ASN A 144 -10.27 19.55 1.88
N ALA A 145 -10.25 20.87 1.69
CA ALA A 145 -10.99 21.55 0.61
C ALA A 145 -10.51 21.17 -0.80
N ASP A 146 -9.27 20.67 -0.93
CA ASP A 146 -8.70 20.20 -2.20
C ASP A 146 -9.19 18.80 -2.62
N GLY A 147 -10.06 18.19 -1.82
CA GLY A 147 -10.61 16.85 -2.05
C GLY A 147 -9.71 15.70 -1.62
N TYR A 148 -8.49 15.97 -1.11
CA TYR A 148 -7.57 14.92 -0.66
C TYR A 148 -7.56 14.84 0.87
N PRO A 149 -8.06 13.74 1.48
CA PRO A 149 -8.05 13.62 2.92
C PRO A 149 -6.61 13.49 3.46
N SER A 150 -6.38 14.13 4.60
CA SER A 150 -5.21 13.86 5.42
C SER A 150 -5.54 12.76 6.41
N TYR A 151 -5.08 11.54 6.15
CA TYR A 151 -5.40 10.38 6.96
C TYR A 151 -4.84 10.45 8.39
N ARG A 152 -5.51 9.77 9.31
CA ARG A 152 -5.02 9.54 10.67
C ARG A 152 -3.65 8.87 10.65
N ARG A 153 -2.79 9.38 11.52
CA ARG A 153 -1.41 8.95 11.71
C ARG A 153 -0.99 9.38 13.12
N ARG A 154 -1.25 8.55 14.12
CA ARG A 154 -0.95 8.86 15.52
C ARG A 154 0.51 8.61 15.83
N ASN A 155 1.05 9.34 16.81
CA ASN A 155 2.34 9.00 17.38
C ASN A 155 2.13 8.00 18.52
N GLN A 156 2.36 6.72 18.26
CA GLN A 156 2.17 5.63 19.23
C GLN A 156 3.49 5.22 19.91
N GLY A 157 4.61 5.90 19.62
CA GLY A 157 5.93 5.51 20.09
C GLY A 157 6.52 4.25 19.43
N ILE A 158 5.79 3.61 18.52
CA ILE A 158 6.29 2.48 17.72
C ILE A 158 7.15 3.02 16.59
N THR A 159 8.34 2.46 16.41
CA THR A 159 9.31 2.85 15.38
C THR A 159 9.80 1.64 14.59
N PHE A 160 10.47 1.91 13.47
CA PHE A 160 11.26 0.92 12.74
C PHE A 160 12.64 1.51 12.43
N ARG A 161 13.63 0.63 12.25
CA ARG A 161 15.01 1.04 11.95
C ARG A 161 15.35 0.80 10.49
N LYS A 162 15.96 1.80 9.83
CA LYS A 162 16.49 1.68 8.47
C LYS A 162 17.73 2.54 8.30
N GLY A 163 18.80 2.01 7.70
CA GLY A 163 20.04 2.78 7.49
C GLY A 163 20.63 3.37 8.77
N GLY A 164 20.51 2.65 9.90
CA GLY A 164 21.02 3.09 11.20
C GLY A 164 20.14 4.09 11.96
N LYS A 165 19.10 4.66 11.34
CA LYS A 165 18.18 5.64 11.94
C LYS A 165 16.82 5.03 12.27
N GLU A 166 16.14 5.64 13.23
CA GLU A 166 14.76 5.29 13.62
C GLU A 166 13.75 6.20 12.96
N TYR A 167 12.61 5.62 12.61
CA TYR A 167 11.52 6.28 11.90
C TYR A 167 10.19 5.85 12.48
N GLY A 168 9.24 6.77 12.56
CA GLY A 168 7.91 6.50 13.07
C GLY A 168 6.86 6.44 11.97
N ASN A 169 5.61 6.58 12.40
CA ASN A 169 4.45 6.51 11.51
C ASN A 169 4.50 7.59 10.43
N GLU A 170 5.24 8.69 10.56
CA GLU A 170 5.39 9.75 9.55
C GLU A 170 5.92 9.30 8.18
N TRP A 171 6.47 8.08 8.09
CA TRP A 171 7.01 7.49 6.85
C TRP A 171 6.12 6.44 6.19
N ILE A 172 4.97 6.11 6.78
CA ILE A 172 4.07 5.08 6.25
C ILE A 172 3.28 5.62 5.04
N LEU A 173 3.20 4.84 3.99
CA LEU A 173 2.38 5.12 2.82
C LEU A 173 0.89 5.10 3.20
N ASN A 174 0.10 5.90 2.51
CA ASN A 174 -1.35 5.76 2.60
C ASN A 174 -1.71 4.48 1.81
N SER A 175 -1.98 3.39 2.51
CA SER A 175 -2.46 2.17 1.86
C SER A 175 -3.97 2.28 1.65
N SER A 176 -4.38 2.11 0.39
CA SER A 176 -5.77 1.89 -0.05
C SER A 176 -5.79 0.63 -0.91
#